data_AF-A0A950MGK6-F1
#
_entry.id   AF-A0A950MGK6-F1
#
_cell.length_a   1.000
_cell.length_b   1.000
_cell.length_c   1.000
_cell.angle_alpha   90.00
_cell.angle_beta   90.00
_cell.angle_gamma   90.00
#
_symmetry.space_group_name_H-M   'P 1'
#
loop_
_entity.id
_entity.type
_entity.pdbx_description
1 polymer ?
#
loop_
_entity_poly.entity_id
_entity_poly.type
_entity_poly.pdbx_seq_one_letter_code
_entity_poly.pdbx_strand_id
1 'polypeptide(L)'
;MRTATSIFDPKPVQNGPARPFQTDDARLEPVAAKVQAGERLDYHDGLALYRSPDILAVGWLANFVREKLHGDVAYFNVNRHINPTNVCVAACRLCAFGRKKGSEGAYTMALEQAWETAA
;
A
#
# COMPACT_ATOMS: atom_id res chain seq x y z
N MET A 1 16.10 -10.05 34.35
CA MET A 1 16.06 -10.41 32.92
C MET A 1 14.60 -10.33 32.47
N ARG A 2 14.15 -9.20 31.90
CA ARG A 2 12.76 -9.03 31.43
C ARG A 2 12.71 -9.59 30.01
N THR A 3 11.96 -10.65 29.79
CA THR A 3 11.70 -11.20 28.46
C THR A 3 10.95 -10.16 27.63
N ALA A 4 11.53 -9.78 26.49
CA ALA A 4 11.00 -8.78 25.57
C ALA A 4 9.83 -9.32 24.72
N THR A 5 8.85 -9.97 25.34
CA THR A 5 7.65 -10.47 24.66
C THR A 5 6.53 -9.43 24.57
N SER A 6 6.60 -8.32 25.32
CA SER A 6 5.47 -7.38 25.44
C SER A 6 5.34 -6.28 24.37
N ILE A 7 6.25 -6.21 23.39
CA ILE A 7 6.20 -5.18 22.32
C ILE A 7 5.27 -5.60 21.17
N PHE A 8 5.07 -6.91 20.99
CA PHE A 8 4.29 -7.47 19.89
C PHE A 8 2.90 -7.95 20.30
N ASP A 9 2.53 -7.82 21.57
CA ASP A 9 1.17 -8.12 22.01
C ASP A 9 0.27 -6.96 21.57
N PRO A 10 -0.61 -7.15 20.56
CA PRO A 10 -1.53 -6.10 20.15
C PRO A 10 -2.45 -5.78 21.34
N LYS A 11 -2.47 -4.51 21.76
CA LYS A 11 -3.52 -4.04 22.66
C LYS A 11 -4.87 -4.31 21.99
N PRO A 12 -5.89 -4.80 22.72
CA PRO A 12 -7.21 -4.94 22.17
C PRO A 12 -7.67 -3.58 21.67
N VAL A 13 -7.92 -3.48 20.36
CA VAL A 13 -8.45 -2.25 19.78
C VAL A 13 -9.91 -2.14 20.22
N GLN A 14 -10.20 -1.07 20.93
CA GLN A 14 -11.57 -0.76 21.32
C GLN A 14 -12.27 -0.18 20.10
N ASN A 15 -12.92 -1.05 19.33
CA ASN A 15 -13.77 -0.62 18.23
C ASN A 15 -15.00 0.07 18.83
N GLY A 16 -15.09 1.39 18.59
CA GLY A 16 -16.33 2.13 18.81
C GLY A 16 -17.47 1.55 17.97
N PRO A 17 -18.72 2.02 18.16
CA PRO A 17 -19.84 1.51 17.39
C PRO A 17 -19.57 1.67 15.89
N ALA A 18 -19.79 0.59 15.12
CA ALA A 18 -19.65 0.60 13.67
C ALA A 18 -20.56 1.69 13.09
N ARG A 19 -19.95 2.71 12.48
CA ARG A 19 -20.69 3.81 11.85
C ARG A 19 -21.26 3.30 10.53
N PRO A 20 -22.55 3.53 10.22
CA PRO A 20 -23.11 3.15 8.94
C PRO A 20 -22.41 3.91 7.80
N PHE A 21 -22.44 3.33 6.60
CA PHE A 21 -21.99 4.02 5.39
C PHE A 21 -22.85 5.27 5.14
N GLN A 22 -22.18 6.36 4.76
CA GLN A 22 -22.81 7.63 4.39
C GLN A 22 -22.04 8.21 3.20
N THR A 23 -22.74 8.82 2.26
CA THR A 23 -22.13 9.51 1.12
C THR A 23 -23.00 10.64 0.60
N ASP A 24 -22.36 11.69 0.09
CA ASP A 24 -23.00 12.76 -0.67
C ASP A 24 -23.00 12.47 -2.20
N ASP A 25 -22.43 11.33 -2.63
CA ASP A 25 -22.34 10.92 -4.02
C ASP A 25 -23.18 9.66 -4.28
N ALA A 26 -24.39 9.86 -4.81
CA ALA A 26 -25.34 8.78 -5.09
C ALA A 26 -24.79 7.67 -6.02
N ARG A 27 -23.71 7.93 -6.77
CA ARG A 27 -23.04 6.92 -7.61
C ARG A 27 -22.35 5.85 -6.77
N LEU A 28 -22.03 6.14 -5.50
CA LEU A 28 -21.36 5.20 -4.60
C LEU A 28 -22.32 4.24 -3.90
N GLU A 29 -23.62 4.52 -3.84
CA GLU A 29 -24.63 3.63 -3.23
C GLU A 29 -24.63 2.19 -3.81
N PRO A 30 -24.70 1.98 -5.14
CA PRO A 30 -24.62 0.62 -5.70
C PRO A 30 -23.27 -0.05 -5.43
N VAL A 31 -22.18 0.74 -5.37
CA VAL A 31 -20.84 0.23 -5.05
C VAL A 31 -20.77 -0.21 -3.59
N ALA A 32 -21.35 0.56 -2.68
CA ALA A 32 -21.41 0.26 -1.26
C ALA A 32 -22.18 -1.04 -0.99
N ALA A 33 -23.31 -1.24 -1.66
CA ALA A 33 -24.10 -2.47 -1.56
C ALA A 33 -23.28 -3.70 -1.96
N LYS A 34 -22.57 -3.65 -3.10
CA LYS A 34 -21.67 -4.73 -3.55
C LYS A 34 -20.53 -4.98 -2.55
N VAL A 35 -19.87 -3.93 -2.06
CA VAL A 35 -18.78 -4.02 -1.07
C VAL A 35 -19.26 -4.70 0.21
N GLN A 36 -20.41 -4.29 0.74
CA GLN A 36 -21.00 -4.87 1.96
C GLN A 36 -21.43 -6.32 1.77
N ALA A 37 -21.96 -6.67 0.59
CA ALA A 37 -22.27 -8.04 0.20
C ALA A 37 -21.01 -8.91 -0.05
N GLY A 38 -19.82 -8.30 -0.15
CA GLY A 38 -18.59 -9.01 -0.49
C GLY A 38 -18.49 -9.42 -1.96
N GLU A 39 -19.23 -8.74 -2.82
CA GLU A 39 -19.25 -8.98 -4.26
C GLU A 39 -18.06 -8.30 -4.95
N ARG A 40 -17.61 -8.89 -6.06
CA ARG A 40 -16.52 -8.32 -6.87
C ARG A 40 -17.02 -7.10 -7.63
N LEU A 41 -16.33 -5.98 -7.47
CA LEU A 41 -16.56 -4.77 -8.25
C LEU A 41 -16.11 -4.94 -9.71
N ASP A 42 -16.87 -4.33 -10.61
CA ASP A 42 -16.60 -4.30 -12.05
C ASP A 42 -15.87 -3.02 -12.48
N TYR A 43 -15.66 -2.87 -13.80
CA TYR A 43 -15.00 -1.70 -14.38
C TYR A 43 -15.75 -0.39 -14.12
N HIS A 44 -17.08 -0.40 -14.19
CA HIS A 44 -17.90 0.80 -14.00
C HIS A 44 -17.93 1.24 -12.54
N ASP A 45 -17.95 0.28 -11.61
CA ASP A 45 -17.80 0.55 -10.18
C ASP A 45 -16.47 1.26 -9.88
N GLY A 46 -15.36 0.76 -10.47
CA GLY A 46 -14.04 1.38 -10.34
C GLY A 46 -14.01 2.81 -10.89
N LEU A 47 -14.67 3.06 -12.02
CA LEU A 47 -14.77 4.40 -12.60
C LEU A 47 -15.63 5.35 -11.74
N ALA A 48 -16.69 4.85 -11.10
CA ALA A 48 -17.50 5.62 -10.17
C ALA A 48 -16.68 6.03 -8.94
N LEU A 49 -15.94 5.09 -8.34
CA LEU A 49 -15.02 5.36 -7.23
C LEU A 49 -13.96 6.41 -7.60
N TYR A 50 -13.31 6.25 -8.76
CA TYR A 50 -12.26 7.17 -9.21
C TYR A 50 -12.75 8.59 -9.47
N ARG A 51 -14.01 8.75 -9.91
CA ARG A 51 -14.63 10.05 -10.24
C ARG A 51 -15.41 10.66 -9.08
N SER A 52 -15.45 10.00 -7.93
CA SER A 52 -16.15 10.54 -6.76
C SER A 52 -15.33 11.65 -6.09
N PRO A 53 -15.92 12.82 -5.80
CA PRO A 53 -15.28 13.82 -4.96
C PRO A 53 -15.38 13.47 -3.47
N ASP A 54 -16.21 12.50 -3.09
CA ASP A 54 -16.46 12.10 -1.71
C ASP A 54 -15.41 11.08 -1.23
N ILE A 55 -14.21 11.59 -0.97
CA ILE A 55 -13.07 10.77 -0.54
C ILE A 55 -13.31 10.07 0.79
N LEU A 56 -14.18 10.61 1.65
CA LEU A 56 -14.49 10.02 2.96
C LEU A 56 -15.38 8.79 2.80
N ALA A 57 -16.39 8.83 1.92
CA ALA A 57 -17.18 7.65 1.59
C ALA A 57 -16.32 6.55 0.94
N VAL A 58 -15.45 6.91 -0.01
CA VAL A 58 -14.50 5.97 -0.63
C VAL A 58 -13.56 5.36 0.41
N GLY A 59 -13.03 6.20 1.32
CA GLY A 59 -12.16 5.76 2.42
C GLY A 59 -12.88 4.83 3.40
N TRP A 60 -14.15 5.10 3.71
CA TRP A 60 -14.98 4.23 4.56
C TRP A 60 -15.16 2.84 3.93
N LEU A 61 -15.48 2.77 2.63
CA LEU A 61 -15.63 1.49 1.92
C LEU A 61 -14.32 0.70 1.89
N ALA A 62 -13.20 1.38 1.64
CA ALA A 62 -11.87 0.75 1.67
C ALA A 62 -11.53 0.23 3.06
N ASN A 63 -11.80 1.02 4.11
CA ASN A 63 -11.55 0.64 5.49
C ASN A 63 -12.42 -0.53 5.94
N PHE A 64 -13.70 -0.55 5.57
CA PHE A 64 -14.61 -1.66 5.84
C PHE A 64 -14.05 -3.00 5.34
N VAL A 65 -13.53 -3.02 4.10
CA VAL A 65 -12.89 -4.22 3.53
C VAL A 65 -11.58 -4.55 4.26
N ARG A 66 -10.74 -3.55 4.55
CA ARG A 66 -9.48 -3.73 5.29
C ARG A 66 -9.72 -4.36 6.66
N GLU A 67 -10.64 -3.83 7.45
CA GLU A 67 -10.97 -4.35 8.79
C GLU A 67 -11.57 -5.74 8.73
N LYS A 68 -12.44 -6.01 7.74
CA LYS A 68 -12.98 -7.36 7.51
C LYS A 68 -11.88 -8.40 7.22
N LEU A 69 -10.84 -8.02 6.48
CA LEU A 69 -9.75 -8.92 6.11
C LEU A 69 -8.63 -9.00 7.16
N HIS A 70 -8.38 -7.93 7.90
CA HIS A 70 -7.14 -7.76 8.67
C HIS A 70 -7.36 -7.24 10.11
N GLY A 71 -8.60 -7.01 10.53
CA GLY A 71 -8.92 -6.34 11.79
C GLY A 71 -8.17 -5.02 11.90
N ASP A 72 -7.56 -4.76 13.06
CA ASP A 72 -6.72 -3.58 13.29
C ASP A 72 -5.22 -3.86 13.20
N VAL A 73 -4.83 -5.07 12.78
CA VAL A 73 -3.42 -5.45 12.67
C VAL A 73 -2.79 -4.68 11.51
N ALA A 74 -1.68 -4.01 11.76
CA ALA A 74 -0.83 -3.40 10.74
C ALA A 74 0.50 -4.16 10.68
N TYR A 75 0.77 -4.79 9.55
CA TYR A 75 1.99 -5.57 9.34
C TYR A 75 3.13 -4.66 8.85
N PHE A 76 4.35 -4.95 9.29
CA PHE A 76 5.57 -4.33 8.78
C PHE A 76 6.68 -5.38 8.66
N ASN A 77 7.66 -5.12 7.81
CA ASN A 77 8.86 -5.96 7.69
C ASN A 77 10.12 -5.10 7.85
N VAL A 78 11.21 -5.74 8.28
CA VAL A 78 12.55 -5.15 8.22
C VAL A 78 13.19 -5.71 6.97
N ASN A 79 13.35 -4.86 5.95
CA ASN A 79 13.98 -5.24 4.70
C ASN A 79 15.31 -4.50 4.51
N ARG A 80 16.24 -5.13 3.80
CA ARG A 80 17.46 -4.50 3.28
C ARG A 80 17.40 -4.59 1.77
N HIS A 81 17.48 -3.44 1.11
CA HIS A 81 17.47 -3.35 -0.34
C HIS A 81 18.83 -2.91 -0.84
N ILE A 82 19.41 -3.68 -1.77
CA ILE A 82 20.66 -3.36 -2.44
C ILE A 82 20.32 -3.06 -3.88
N ASN A 83 20.82 -1.94 -4.38
CA ASN A 83 20.69 -1.55 -5.77
C ASN A 83 22.06 -1.75 -6.47
N PRO A 84 22.33 -2.91 -7.09
CA PRO A 84 23.66 -3.22 -7.62
C PRO A 84 24.06 -2.30 -8.76
N THR A 85 23.10 -1.70 -9.46
CA THR A 85 23.36 -0.71 -10.49
C THR A 85 22.19 0.24 -10.61
N ASN A 86 22.48 1.48 -10.99
CA ASN A 86 21.49 2.42 -11.49
C ASN A 86 21.56 2.59 -13.02
N VAL A 87 22.44 1.84 -13.70
CA VAL A 87 22.52 1.82 -15.17
C VAL A 87 21.35 1.02 -15.71
N CYS A 88 20.54 1.67 -16.54
CA CYS A 88 19.36 1.05 -17.13
C CYS A 88 19.28 1.35 -18.62
N VAL A 89 18.93 0.33 -19.41
CA VAL A 89 18.63 0.48 -20.84
C VAL A 89 17.24 1.09 -21.07
N ALA A 90 16.36 0.99 -20.08
CA ALA A 90 15.05 1.59 -20.12
C ALA A 90 15.15 3.10 -19.79
N ALA A 91 14.53 3.92 -20.62
CA ALA A 91 14.46 5.37 -20.45
C ALA A 91 13.08 5.78 -19.92
N CYS A 92 12.67 5.19 -18.80
CA CYS A 92 11.36 5.43 -18.20
C CYS A 92 11.25 6.89 -17.75
N ARG A 93 10.26 7.64 -18.29
CA ARG A 93 10.07 9.08 -18.01
C ARG A 93 9.83 9.42 -16.54
N LEU A 94 9.34 8.45 -15.76
CA LEU A 94 8.98 8.61 -14.35
C LEU A 94 10.05 8.06 -13.40
N CYS A 95 11.10 7.42 -13.93
CA CYS A 95 12.13 6.80 -13.11
C CYS A 95 13.29 7.76 -12.90
N ALA A 96 13.45 8.27 -11.68
CA ALA A 96 14.60 9.10 -11.29
C ALA A 96 15.90 8.29 -11.09
N PHE A 97 15.78 6.96 -10.99
CA PHE A 97 16.89 6.07 -10.67
C PHE A 97 17.72 5.69 -11.90
N GLY A 98 17.08 5.45 -13.05
CA GLY A 98 17.74 4.96 -14.26
C GLY A 98 18.70 5.98 -14.88
N ARG A 99 19.96 5.56 -15.09
CA ARG A 99 21.02 6.33 -15.74
C ARG A 99 21.51 5.60 -17.00
N LYS A 100 21.96 6.35 -18.00
CA LYS A 100 22.65 5.77 -19.16
C LYS A 100 24.06 5.38 -18.75
N LYS A 101 24.61 4.34 -19.38
CA LYS A 101 26.01 3.94 -19.14
C LYS A 101 26.94 5.12 -19.42
N GLY A 102 27.80 5.45 -18.46
CA GLY A 102 28.78 6.53 -18.56
C GLY A 102 28.25 7.94 -18.27
N SER A 103 26.97 8.12 -17.95
CA SER A 103 26.49 9.43 -17.48
C SER A 103 27.00 9.73 -16.07
N GLU A 104 27.04 11.00 -15.70
CA GLU A 104 27.35 11.41 -14.33
C GLU A 104 26.45 10.70 -13.30
N GLY A 105 27.08 10.19 -12.23
CA GLY A 105 26.40 9.42 -11.18
C GLY A 105 25.97 8.00 -11.57
N ALA A 106 26.32 7.51 -12.78
CA ALA A 106 26.09 6.12 -13.16
C ALA A 106 27.08 5.18 -12.46
N TYR A 107 26.58 4.07 -11.93
CA TYR A 107 27.41 3.05 -11.28
C TYR A 107 26.92 1.64 -11.57
N THR A 108 27.84 0.68 -11.52
CA THR A 108 27.55 -0.75 -11.53
C THR A 108 28.52 -1.38 -10.55
N MET A 109 27.98 -1.96 -9.47
CA MET A 109 28.77 -2.63 -8.44
C MET A 109 29.41 -3.89 -9.00
N ALA A 110 30.65 -4.13 -8.63
CA ALA A 110 31.22 -5.47 -8.67
C ALA A 110 30.53 -6.37 -7.64
N LEU A 111 30.67 -7.69 -7.79
CA LEU A 111 29.98 -8.65 -6.94
C LEU A 111 30.46 -8.53 -5.47
N GLU A 112 31.76 -8.34 -5.28
CA GLU A 112 32.42 -8.11 -3.99
C GLU A 112 31.85 -6.87 -3.29
N GLN A 113 31.68 -5.76 -4.03
CA GLN A 113 31.08 -4.52 -3.50
C GLN A 113 29.63 -4.72 -3.06
N ALA A 114 28.87 -5.54 -3.80
CA ALA A 114 27.50 -5.87 -3.43
C ALA A 114 27.45 -6.70 -2.14
N TRP A 115 28.37 -7.66 -1.95
CA TRP A 115 28.48 -8.43 -0.70
C TRP A 115 28.91 -7.56 0.48
N GLU A 116 29.90 -6.69 0.32
CA GLU A 116 30.31 -5.73 1.35
C GLU A 116 29.14 -4.81 1.75
N THR A 117 28.34 -4.39 0.77
CA THR A 117 27.13 -3.59 1.02
C THR A 117 25.99 -4.40 1.63
N ALA A 118 26.02 -5.74 1.53
CA ALA A 118 25.01 -6.65 2.08
C ALA A 118 25.30 -7.09 3.52
N ALA A 119 26.59 -7.18 3.87
CA ALA A 119 27.07 -7.50 5.21
C ALA A 119 26.63 -6.45 6.23
#